data_AF-A0A933LVL2-F1
#
_entry.id   AF-A0A933LVL2-F1
#
_cell.length_a   1.000
_cell.length_b   1.000
_cell.length_c   1.000
_cell.angle_alpha   90.00
_cell.angle_beta   90.00
_cell.angle_gamma   90.00
#
_symmetry.space_group_name_H-M   'P 1'
#
loop_
_entity.id
_entity.type
_entity.pdbx_description
1 polymer ?
#
loop_
_entity_poly.entity_id
_entity_poly.type
_entity_poly.pdbx_seq_one_letter_code
_entity_poly.pdbx_strand_id
1 'polypeptide(L)'
;MSDEKKKKRDWVFIGQRIAAVLYGIAAVLKPIKPVEDVAAELLMAHEANRGSWIEGPSGWFAGHPWFVIAVCFVSMIALAVVYWRDRWLVRAAAAGNLVMLALFVAILHRAAPQIFVIDGAMAALAVAIILRQNRKIRERAGAEGAKAAV
;
A
#
# COMPACT_ATOMS: atom_id res chain seq x y z
N MET A 1 -7.71 2.93 35.98
CA MET A 1 -8.05 2.45 34.61
C MET A 1 -6.77 2.50 33.79
N SER A 2 -6.09 1.35 33.70
CA SER A 2 -4.64 1.18 33.43
C SER A 2 -4.14 1.75 32.08
N ASP A 3 -2.96 2.37 32.12
CA ASP A 3 -2.17 2.94 31.02
C ASP A 3 -2.00 2.02 29.79
N GLU A 4 -2.21 0.72 29.94
CA GLU A 4 -2.17 -0.26 28.85
C GLU A 4 -3.26 -0.01 27.79
N LYS A 5 -4.43 0.50 28.19
CA LYS A 5 -5.51 0.90 27.26
C LYS A 5 -5.20 2.21 26.53
N LYS A 6 -4.40 3.09 27.13
CA LYS A 6 -3.84 4.30 26.51
C LYS A 6 -2.70 3.96 25.56
N LYS A 7 -1.90 2.93 25.85
CA LYS A 7 -0.77 2.47 25.02
C LYS A 7 -1.20 1.68 23.78
N LYS A 8 -2.34 0.97 23.81
CA LYS A 8 -2.99 0.36 22.62
C LYS A 8 -3.58 1.39 21.65
N ARG A 9 -3.67 2.65 22.08
CA ARG A 9 -4.12 3.83 21.34
C ARG A 9 -2.86 4.63 21.01
N ASP A 10 -2.07 4.28 20.00
CA ASP A 10 -2.46 4.50 18.61
C ASP A 10 -1.43 3.92 17.62
N TRP A 11 -0.98 2.67 17.83
CA TRP A 11 0.02 2.01 16.96
C TRP A 11 -0.32 2.04 15.47
N VAL A 12 -1.60 1.91 15.11
CA VAL A 12 -2.05 2.02 13.71
C VAL A 12 -1.89 3.46 13.20
N PHE A 13 -2.10 4.46 14.03
CA PHE A 13 -1.89 5.86 13.64
C PHE A 13 -0.39 6.16 13.50
N ILE A 14 0.44 5.69 14.44
CA ILE A 14 1.90 5.77 14.31
C ILE A 14 2.35 5.07 13.03
N GLY A 15 1.85 3.86 12.78
CA GLY A 15 2.10 3.09 11.56
C GLY A 15 1.68 3.85 10.30
N GLN A 16 0.51 4.50 10.30
CA GLN A 16 0.07 5.37 9.20
C GLN A 16 1.03 6.54 8.97
N ARG A 17 1.53 7.19 10.03
CA ARG A 17 2.49 8.29 9.90
C ARG A 17 3.82 7.82 9.31
N ILE A 18 4.32 6.69 9.82
CA ILE A 18 5.54 6.07 9.29
C ILE A 18 5.34 5.70 7.83
N ALA A 19 4.25 5.01 7.50
CA ALA A 19 3.92 4.64 6.12
C ALA A 19 3.76 5.86 5.22
N ALA A 20 3.16 6.95 5.71
CA ALA A 20 3.02 8.18 4.96
C ALA A 20 4.37 8.80 4.59
N VAL A 21 5.31 8.83 5.54
CA VAL A 21 6.68 9.30 5.29
C VAL A 21 7.38 8.37 4.32
N LEU A 22 7.30 7.05 4.53
CA LEU A 22 7.93 6.07 3.65
C LEU A 22 7.39 6.12 2.23
N TYR A 23 6.08 6.21 2.03
CA TYR A 23 5.49 6.41 0.70
C TYR A 23 5.86 7.75 0.08
N GLY A 24 5.94 8.81 0.88
CA GLY A 24 6.40 10.12 0.41
C GLY A 24 7.85 10.08 -0.09
N ILE A 25 8.75 9.46 0.68
CA ILE A 25 10.14 9.25 0.29
C ILE A 25 10.22 8.37 -0.96
N ALA A 26 9.54 7.21 -0.96
CA ALA A 26 9.53 6.28 -2.08
C ALA A 26 9.03 6.95 -3.37
N ALA A 27 7.99 7.78 -3.29
CA ALA A 27 7.50 8.54 -4.44
C ALA A 27 8.59 9.46 -5.00
N VAL A 28 9.26 10.24 -4.14
CA VAL A 28 10.31 11.17 -4.57
C VAL A 28 11.53 10.45 -5.16
N LEU A 29 11.86 9.27 -4.62
CA LEU A 29 12.99 8.47 -5.09
C LEU A 29 12.68 7.67 -6.37
N LYS A 30 11.42 7.28 -6.61
CA LYS A 30 10.98 6.48 -7.78
C LYS A 30 11.52 6.95 -9.15
N PRO A 31 11.53 8.27 -9.48
CA PRO A 31 12.04 8.74 -10.77
C PRO A 31 13.58 8.88 -10.82
N ILE A 32 14.29 8.68 -9.71
CA ILE A 32 15.73 8.89 -9.62
C ILE A 32 16.46 7.61 -10.03
N LYS A 33 16.85 7.52 -11.31
CA LYS A 33 17.50 6.33 -11.88
C LYS A 33 18.72 5.80 -11.08
N PRO A 34 19.63 6.65 -10.55
CA PRO A 34 20.73 6.15 -9.71
C PRO A 34 20.29 5.45 -8.41
N VAL A 35 19.05 5.67 -7.96
CA VAL A 35 18.48 5.07 -6.75
C VAL A 35 17.66 3.81 -7.10
N GLU A 36 16.81 3.90 -8.13
CA GLU A 36 15.96 2.79 -8.60
C GLU A 36 15.88 2.84 -10.13
N ASP A 37 16.41 1.83 -10.82
CA ASP A 37 16.27 1.69 -12.27
C ASP A 37 15.01 0.88 -12.59
N VAL A 38 13.86 1.54 -12.48
CA VAL A 38 12.55 0.91 -12.72
C VAL A 38 12.45 0.31 -14.12
N ALA A 39 13.12 0.89 -15.12
CA ALA A 39 13.14 0.34 -16.48
C ALA A 39 13.88 -0.99 -16.53
N ALA A 40 15.05 -1.08 -15.89
CA ALA A 40 15.80 -2.33 -15.76
C ALA A 40 15.02 -3.39 -14.96
N GLU A 41 14.36 -3.00 -13.86
CA GLU A 41 13.55 -3.91 -13.06
C GLU A 41 12.36 -4.48 -13.84
N LEU A 42 11.66 -3.65 -14.59
CA LEU A 42 10.54 -4.10 -15.43
C LEU A 42 11.00 -5.01 -16.57
N LEU A 43 12.18 -4.75 -17.14
CA LEU A 43 12.78 -5.63 -18.15
C LEU A 43 13.14 -6.99 -17.55
N MET A 44 13.82 -7.01 -16.41
CA MET A 44 14.13 -8.25 -15.67
C MET A 44 12.86 -9.00 -15.28
N ALA A 45 11.81 -8.29 -14.87
CA ALA A 45 10.51 -8.88 -14.55
C ALA A 45 9.87 -9.52 -15.78
N HIS A 46 9.91 -8.86 -16.94
CA HIS A 46 9.39 -9.41 -18.18
C HIS A 46 10.17 -10.68 -18.59
N GLU A 47 11.50 -10.65 -18.53
CA GLU A 47 12.34 -11.82 -18.82
C GLU A 47 12.00 -13.00 -17.90
N ALA A 48 11.83 -12.76 -16.61
CA ALA A 48 11.45 -13.79 -15.64
C ALA A 48 10.02 -14.34 -15.83
N ASN A 49 9.17 -13.57 -16.52
CA ASN A 49 7.77 -13.90 -16.80
C ASN A 49 7.54 -14.48 -18.20
N ARG A 50 8.58 -14.68 -19.01
CA ARG A 50 8.45 -15.35 -20.32
C ARG A 50 7.84 -16.75 -20.17
N GLY A 51 6.97 -17.10 -21.10
CA GLY A 51 6.24 -18.38 -21.10
C GLY A 51 5.12 -18.47 -20.05
N SER A 52 4.77 -17.37 -19.38
CA SER A 52 3.67 -17.32 -18.41
C SER A 52 2.48 -16.53 -18.94
N TRP A 53 1.33 -16.68 -18.30
CA TRP A 53 0.12 -15.93 -18.65
C TRP A 53 0.22 -14.41 -18.41
N ILE A 54 1.25 -13.95 -17.68
CA ILE A 54 1.55 -12.52 -17.45
C ILE A 54 2.63 -11.95 -18.38
N GLU A 55 3.12 -12.73 -19.36
CA GLU A 55 4.14 -12.27 -20.32
C GLU A 55 3.70 -11.01 -21.09
N GLY A 56 2.48 -11.00 -21.63
CA GLY A 56 1.94 -9.84 -22.35
C GLY A 56 1.88 -8.57 -21.50
N PRO A 57 1.20 -8.58 -20.34
CA PRO A 57 1.16 -7.45 -19.42
C PRO A 57 2.55 -6.98 -18.96
N SER A 58 3.44 -7.89 -18.56
CA SER A 58 4.80 -7.55 -18.16
C SER A 58 5.62 -6.92 -19.29
N GLY A 59 5.43 -7.39 -20.53
CA GLY A 59 6.06 -6.81 -21.71
C GLY A 59 5.58 -5.38 -21.99
N TRP A 60 4.28 -5.11 -21.81
CA TRP A 60 3.75 -3.75 -21.95
C TRP A 60 4.35 -2.80 -20.91
N PHE A 61 4.48 -3.23 -19.65
CA PHE A 61 5.12 -2.44 -18.60
C PHE A 61 6.60 -2.18 -18.90
N ALA A 62 7.36 -3.18 -19.35
CA ALA A 62 8.75 -3.03 -19.77
C ALA A 62 8.92 -2.03 -20.93
N GLY A 63 7.94 -1.96 -21.84
CA GLY A 63 7.92 -0.96 -22.92
C GLY A 63 7.49 0.45 -22.51
N HIS A 64 6.86 0.61 -21.34
CA HIS A 64 6.32 1.90 -20.86
C HIS A 64 6.74 2.21 -19.41
N PRO A 65 8.05 2.22 -19.09
CA PRO A 65 8.52 2.39 -17.71
C PRO A 65 8.10 3.74 -17.11
N TRP A 66 8.07 4.81 -17.91
CA TRP A 66 7.61 6.13 -17.46
C TRP A 66 6.15 6.15 -17.02
N PHE A 67 5.29 5.38 -17.70
CA PHE A 67 3.89 5.26 -17.28
C PHE A 67 3.78 4.59 -15.92
N VAL A 68 4.54 3.51 -15.72
CA VAL A 68 4.59 2.80 -14.43
C VAL A 68 5.10 3.73 -13.32
N ILE A 69 6.22 4.42 -13.55
CA ILE A 69 6.79 5.39 -12.59
C ILE A 69 5.75 6.46 -12.22
N ALA A 70 5.07 7.05 -13.21
CA ALA A 70 4.08 8.10 -12.97
C ALA A 70 2.88 7.59 -12.15
N VAL A 71 2.34 6.41 -12.49
CA VAL A 71 1.23 5.80 -11.75
C VAL A 71 1.65 5.50 -10.30
N CYS A 72 2.86 4.97 -10.10
CA CYS A 72 3.39 4.68 -8.77
C CYS A 72 3.60 5.95 -7.96
N PHE A 73 4.19 6.98 -8.57
CA PHE A 73 4.41 8.29 -7.97
C PHE A 73 3.09 8.88 -7.46
N VAL A 74 2.10 9.01 -8.34
CA VAL A 74 0.79 9.58 -8.00
C VAL A 74 0.11 8.78 -6.90
N SER A 75 0.14 7.44 -7.00
CA SER A 75 -0.47 6.55 -6.02
C SER A 75 0.19 6.66 -4.65
N MET A 76 1.52 6.66 -4.58
CA MET A 76 2.28 6.77 -3.34
C MET A 76 2.11 8.15 -2.68
N ILE A 77 2.09 9.23 -3.46
CA ILE A 77 1.78 10.57 -2.93
C ILE A 77 0.35 10.62 -2.39
N ALA A 78 -0.62 10.07 -3.11
CA ALA A 78 -2.01 10.02 -2.63
C ALA A 78 -2.12 9.23 -1.31
N LEU A 79 -1.44 8.07 -1.21
CA LEU A 79 -1.36 7.28 0.02
C LEU A 79 -0.72 8.08 1.17
N ALA A 80 0.41 8.75 0.91
CA ALA A 80 1.10 9.58 1.88
C ALA A 80 0.19 10.68 2.44
N VAL A 81 -0.51 11.40 1.56
CA VAL A 81 -1.43 12.47 1.96
C VAL A 81 -2.60 11.92 2.78
N VAL A 82 -3.20 10.80 2.36
CA VAL A 82 -4.36 10.21 3.06
C VAL A 82 -3.96 9.68 4.44
N TYR A 83 -2.84 8.98 4.55
CA TYR A 83 -2.33 8.50 5.83
C TYR A 83 -1.83 9.63 6.74
N TRP A 84 -1.39 10.76 6.18
CA TRP A 84 -1.00 11.93 6.97
C TRP A 84 -2.19 12.76 7.44
N ARG A 85 -3.30 12.83 6.72
CA ARG A 85 -4.41 13.73 7.08
C ARG A 85 -5.55 13.06 7.85
N ASP A 86 -5.48 11.73 8.01
CA ASP A 86 -6.46 10.88 8.70
C ASP A 86 -7.91 11.25 8.34
N ARG A 87 -8.27 11.02 7.08
CA ARG A 87 -9.60 11.30 6.53
C ARG A 87 -10.36 10.02 6.26
N TRP A 88 -11.67 10.14 6.04
CA TRP A 88 -12.62 9.06 5.75
C TRP A 88 -12.17 8.12 4.61
N LEU A 89 -11.23 8.58 3.77
CA LEU A 89 -10.62 7.84 2.67
C LEU A 89 -9.54 6.83 3.09
N VAL A 90 -9.13 6.78 4.36
CA VAL A 90 -8.06 5.86 4.82
C VAL A 90 -8.39 4.40 4.54
N ARG A 91 -9.67 3.99 4.57
CA ARG A 91 -10.09 2.63 4.20
C ARG A 91 -9.82 2.34 2.72
N ALA A 92 -10.24 3.27 1.87
CA ALA A 92 -10.12 3.15 0.43
C ALA A 92 -8.64 3.19 0.01
N ALA A 93 -7.85 4.07 0.64
CA ALA A 93 -6.40 4.12 0.48
C ALA A 93 -5.73 2.81 0.88
N ALA A 94 -6.09 2.23 2.04
CA ALA A 94 -5.56 0.94 2.46
C ALA A 94 -5.94 -0.21 1.50
N ALA A 95 -7.18 -0.21 0.99
CA ALA A 95 -7.61 -1.19 -0.01
C ALA A 95 -6.86 -1.02 -1.34
N GLY A 96 -6.73 0.21 -1.84
CA GLY A 96 -5.95 0.51 -3.04
C GLY A 96 -4.48 0.14 -2.90
N ASN A 97 -3.90 0.36 -1.71
CA ASN A 97 -2.54 -0.08 -1.41
C ASN A 97 -2.40 -1.60 -1.54
N LEU A 98 -3.34 -2.39 -1.00
CA LEU A 98 -3.31 -3.85 -1.12
C LEU A 98 -3.41 -4.30 -2.59
N VAL A 99 -4.23 -3.63 -3.40
CA VAL A 99 -4.34 -3.93 -4.83
C VAL A 99 -3.02 -3.62 -5.54
N MET A 100 -2.43 -2.45 -5.29
CA MET A 100 -1.15 -2.06 -5.87
C MET A 100 -0.04 -3.06 -5.51
N LEU A 101 0.06 -3.43 -4.24
CA LEU A 101 1.04 -4.43 -3.77
C LEU A 101 0.80 -5.79 -4.40
N ALA A 102 -0.45 -6.25 -4.51
CA ALA A 102 -0.76 -7.53 -5.16
C ALA A 102 -0.35 -7.55 -6.64
N LEU A 103 -0.56 -6.45 -7.36
CA LEU A 103 -0.12 -6.31 -8.76
C LEU A 103 1.40 -6.33 -8.88
N PHE A 104 2.11 -5.61 -7.99
CA PHE A 104 3.57 -5.66 -7.97
C PHE A 104 4.10 -7.05 -7.67
N VAL A 105 3.54 -7.73 -6.67
CA VAL A 105 3.93 -9.11 -6.35
C VAL A 105 3.69 -10.02 -7.56
N ALA A 106 2.53 -9.93 -8.22
CA ALA A 106 2.26 -10.74 -9.40
C ALA A 106 3.31 -10.56 -10.50
N ILE A 107 3.78 -9.33 -10.73
CA ILE A 107 4.77 -9.02 -11.77
C ILE A 107 6.21 -9.35 -11.32
N LEU A 108 6.57 -9.03 -10.07
CA LEU A 108 7.95 -9.02 -9.58
C LEU A 108 8.35 -10.28 -8.78
N HIS A 109 7.42 -11.20 -8.48
CA HIS A 109 7.70 -12.39 -7.65
C HIS A 109 8.88 -13.23 -8.08
N ARG A 110 9.21 -13.24 -9.37
CA ARG A 110 10.34 -14.01 -9.89
C ARG A 110 11.64 -13.22 -9.96
N ALA A 111 11.55 -11.90 -10.13
CA ALA A 111 12.71 -11.05 -10.38
C ALA A 111 13.33 -10.47 -9.11
N ALA A 112 12.51 -10.16 -8.09
CA ALA A 112 12.98 -9.43 -6.93
C ALA A 112 12.30 -9.87 -5.62
N PRO A 113 12.63 -11.06 -5.08
CA PRO A 113 12.01 -11.58 -3.88
C PRO A 113 12.25 -10.75 -2.62
N GLN A 114 13.34 -9.97 -2.57
CA GLN A 114 13.63 -9.06 -1.46
C GLN A 114 12.59 -7.95 -1.27
N ILE A 115 11.91 -7.54 -2.34
CA ILE A 115 10.89 -6.46 -2.29
C ILE A 115 9.72 -6.87 -1.39
N PHE A 116 9.49 -8.18 -1.20
CA PHE A 116 8.40 -8.71 -0.37
C PHE A 116 8.51 -8.43 1.12
N VAL A 117 9.70 -8.14 1.64
CA VAL A 117 9.84 -7.86 3.07
C VAL A 117 9.18 -6.52 3.42
N ILE A 118 9.47 -5.48 2.64
CA ILE A 118 8.93 -4.13 2.87
C ILE A 118 7.46 -4.09 2.45
N ASP A 119 7.13 -4.65 1.28
CA ASP A 119 5.75 -4.72 0.79
C ASP A 119 4.85 -5.53 1.72
N GLY A 120 5.36 -6.63 2.30
CA GLY A 120 4.65 -7.44 3.27
C GLY A 120 4.32 -6.68 4.55
N ALA A 121 5.26 -5.88 5.06
CA ALA A 121 5.01 -5.02 6.23
C ALA A 121 3.93 -3.96 5.92
N MET A 122 3.97 -3.35 4.73
CA MET A 122 2.98 -2.37 4.29
C MET A 122 1.60 -3.00 4.07
N ALA A 123 1.54 -4.22 3.53
CA ALA A 123 0.31 -4.98 3.38
C ALA A 123 -0.31 -5.32 4.74
N ALA A 124 0.51 -5.80 5.70
CA ALA A 124 0.06 -6.10 7.06
C ALA A 124 -0.52 -4.87 7.75
N LEU A 125 0.12 -3.70 7.59
CA LEU A 125 -0.38 -2.43 8.10
C LEU A 125 -1.73 -2.06 7.46
N ALA A 126 -1.85 -2.18 6.13
CA ALA A 126 -3.10 -1.90 5.42
C ALA A 126 -4.26 -2.79 5.89
N VAL A 127 -4.01 -4.09 6.08
CA VAL A 127 -4.99 -5.02 6.66
C VAL A 127 -5.38 -4.59 8.08
N ALA A 128 -4.40 -4.26 8.93
CA ALA A 128 -4.67 -3.81 10.29
C ALA A 128 -5.53 -2.53 10.33
N ILE A 129 -5.29 -1.59 9.41
CA ILE A 129 -6.11 -0.37 9.24
C ILE A 129 -7.56 -0.74 8.90
N ILE A 130 -7.77 -1.59 7.89
CA ILE A 130 -9.11 -2.01 7.45
C ILE A 130 -9.87 -2.71 8.56
N LEU A 131 -9.23 -3.67 9.25
CA LEU A 131 -9.85 -4.40 10.36
C LEU A 131 -10.24 -3.46 11.51
N ARG A 132 -9.38 -2.51 11.86
CA ARG A 132 -9.66 -1.51 12.91
C ARG A 132 -10.84 -0.62 12.52
N GLN A 133 -10.93 -0.20 11.26
CA GLN A 133 -12.04 0.64 10.80
C GLN A 133 -13.37 -0.12 10.71
N ASN A 134 -13.36 -1.37 10.23
CA ASN A 134 -14.54 -2.23 10.23
C ASN A 134 -15.09 -2.43 11.64
N ARG A 135 -14.21 -2.64 12.62
CA ARG A 135 -14.59 -2.73 14.03
C ARG A 135 -15.25 -1.44 14.53
N LYS A 136 -14.66 -0.28 14.26
CA LYS A 136 -15.24 1.03 14.63
C LYS A 136 -16.62 1.26 13.99
N ILE A 137 -16.81 0.87 12.73
CA ILE A 137 -18.10 0.99 12.04
C ILE A 137 -19.15 0.10 12.71
N ARG A 138 -18.82 -1.16 13.01
CA ARG A 138 -19.73 -2.10 13.69
C ARG A 138 -20.10 -1.63 15.10
N GLU A 139 -19.14 -1.10 15.85
CA GLU A 139 -19.38 -0.55 17.19
C GLU A 139 -20.35 0.66 17.15
N ARG A 140 -20.23 1.53 16.13
CA ARG A 140 -21.15 2.67 15.93
C ARG A 140 -22.55 2.21 15.54
N ALA A 141 -22.66 1.30 14.58
CA ALA A 141 -23.95 0.76 14.15
C ALA A 141 -24.69 0.06 15.30
N GLY A 142 -23.97 -0.71 16.13
CA GLY A 142 -24.55 -1.33 17.33
C GLY A 142 -25.02 -0.32 18.37
N ALA A 143 -24.26 0.75 18.59
CA ALA A 143 -24.64 1.82 19.51
C ALA A 143 -25.85 2.64 19.02
N GLU A 144 -25.95 2.88 17.71
CA GLU A 144 -27.11 3.54 17.09
C GLU A 144 -28.37 2.66 17.16
N GLY A 145 -28.24 1.36 16.87
CA GLY A 145 -29.34 0.41 17.03
C GLY A 145 -29.82 0.28 18.48
N ALA A 146 -28.91 0.30 19.45
CA ALA A 146 -29.26 0.29 20.87
C ALA A 146 -29.99 1.58 21.31
N LYS A 147 -29.61 2.74 20.78
CA LYS A 147 -30.30 4.01 21.06
C LYS A 147 -31.69 4.09 20.43
N ALA A 148 -31.91 3.46 19.28
CA ALA A 148 -33.21 3.44 18.62
C ALA A 148 -34.22 2.46 19.28
N ALA A 149 -33.74 1.57 20.16
CA ALA A 149 -34.56 0.58 20.86
C ALA A 149 -34.99 1.02 22.28
N VAL A 150 -34.60 2.21 22.72
CA VAL A 150 -34.94 2.85 24.00
C VAL A 150 -35.87 4.02 23.74
#